data_AF-A0A6M3JF55-F1
#
_entry.id   AF-A0A6M3JF55-F1
#
_cell.length_a   1.000
_cell.length_b   1.000
_cell.length_c   1.000
_cell.angle_alpha   90.00
_cell.angle_beta   90.00
_cell.angle_gamma   90.00
#
_symmetry.space_group_name_H-M   'P 1'
#
loop_
_entity.id
_entity.type
_entity.pdbx_description
1 polymer ?
#
loop_
_entity_poly.entity_id
_entity_poly.type
_entity_poly.pdbx_seq_one_letter_code
_entity_poly.pdbx_strand_id
1 'polypeptide(L)'
;MENERPTIILADDILGEGANKDVTPEEQKQIDMDGSPPMISDVDGYVSIKFQLGPIKEVGVNGTTIEEILKILMWRLTAFQKGPFRCRSNAVAITKIQEALMWLEERTKIREFQNVEGTNQAHTEIE
;
A
#
# COMPACT_ATOMS: atom_id res chain seq x y z
N MET A 1 19.78 -1.01 -13.48
CA MET A 1 19.61 -1.79 -12.24
C MET A 1 18.23 -1.42 -11.73
N GLU A 2 17.23 -2.24 -12.05
CA GLU A 2 15.87 -2.07 -11.57
C GLU A 2 15.91 -2.20 -10.05
N ASN A 3 15.75 -1.08 -9.36
CA ASN A 3 15.56 -1.08 -7.92
C ASN A 3 14.19 -1.73 -7.67
N GLU A 4 14.21 -3.04 -7.39
CA GLU A 4 13.05 -3.76 -6.86
C GLU A 4 12.56 -2.99 -5.64
N ARG A 5 11.45 -2.29 -5.84
CA ARG A 5 10.79 -1.55 -4.78
C ARG A 5 10.29 -2.63 -3.81
N PRO A 6 10.61 -2.57 -2.51
CA PRO A 6 10.01 -3.44 -1.53
C PRO A 6 8.51 -3.16 -1.55
N THR A 7 7.82 -3.98 -2.35
CA THR A 7 6.42 -4.30 -2.19
C THR A 7 6.25 -4.56 -0.71
N ILE A 8 5.25 -3.91 -0.10
CA ILE A 8 4.84 -4.21 1.28
C ILE A 8 5.09 -5.69 1.52
N ILE A 9 6.03 -6.00 2.41
CA ILE A 9 6.32 -7.38 2.78
C ILE A 9 5.05 -7.83 3.51
N LEU A 10 4.07 -8.29 2.73
CA LEU A 10 3.15 -9.33 3.16
C LEU A 10 4.08 -10.42 3.67
N ALA A 11 3.94 -10.78 4.94
CA ALA A 11 4.94 -11.47 5.74
C ALA A 11 5.37 -12.84 5.19
N ASP A 12 6.10 -12.84 4.07
CA ASP A 12 6.71 -14.01 3.44
C ASP A 12 8.25 -13.85 3.39
N ASP A 13 8.79 -12.63 3.56
CA ASP A 13 10.24 -12.36 3.42
C ASP A 13 11.01 -12.11 4.74
N ILE A 14 10.40 -12.33 5.91
CA ILE A 14 11.13 -12.33 7.20
C ILE A 14 11.08 -13.72 7.84
N LEU A 15 11.93 -14.59 7.30
CA LEU A 15 12.54 -15.77 7.93
C LEU A 15 11.65 -16.72 8.74
N GLY A 16 11.34 -17.87 8.14
CA GLY A 16 11.20 -19.13 8.86
C GLY A 16 10.25 -20.09 8.18
N GLU A 17 10.77 -21.25 7.76
CA GLU A 17 9.96 -22.44 7.48
C GLU A 17 8.89 -22.61 8.57
N GLY A 18 7.61 -22.45 8.21
CA GLY A 18 6.59 -22.22 9.24
C GLY A 18 5.15 -22.40 8.77
N ALA A 19 4.85 -23.59 8.24
CA ALA A 19 3.52 -24.17 8.10
C ALA A 19 2.56 -23.56 7.05
N ASN A 20 2.13 -24.42 6.12
CA ASN A 20 0.76 -24.41 5.60
C ASN A 20 -0.20 -24.20 6.79
N LYS A 21 -0.67 -22.98 7.03
CA LYS A 21 -1.83 -22.76 7.89
C LYS A 21 -3.04 -22.93 6.97
N ASP A 22 -3.76 -24.04 7.16
CA ASP A 22 -5.06 -24.24 6.53
C ASP A 22 -5.92 -23.00 6.79
N VAL A 23 -6.40 -22.37 5.72
CA VAL A 23 -7.35 -21.26 5.78
C VAL A 23 -8.56 -21.71 6.59
N THR A 24 -8.88 -21.02 7.68
CA THR A 24 -10.01 -21.41 8.52
C THR A 24 -11.32 -21.33 7.73
N PRO A 25 -12.37 -22.10 8.10
CA PRO A 25 -13.66 -22.04 7.40
C PRO A 25 -14.28 -20.63 7.35
N GLU A 26 -13.99 -19.80 8.36
CA GLU A 26 -14.45 -18.41 8.45
C GLU A 26 -13.69 -17.49 7.50
N GLU A 27 -12.38 -17.69 7.38
CA GLU A 27 -11.52 -16.99 6.42
C GLU A 27 -11.87 -17.37 4.99
N GLN A 28 -12.10 -18.66 4.72
CA GLN A 28 -12.54 -19.13 3.40
C GLN A 28 -13.91 -18.56 3.06
N LYS A 29 -14.85 -18.51 4.01
CA LYS A 29 -16.15 -17.88 3.81
C LYS A 29 -16.02 -16.40 3.46
N GLN A 30 -15.08 -15.68 4.07
CA GLN A 30 -14.83 -14.28 3.73
C GLN A 30 -14.25 -14.13 2.31
N ILE A 31 -13.25 -14.96 1.96
CA ILE A 31 -12.68 -15.01 0.60
C ILE A 31 -13.75 -15.33 -0.44
N ASP A 32 -14.63 -16.28 -0.17
CA ASP A 32 -15.73 -16.65 -1.07
C ASP A 32 -16.76 -15.53 -1.22
N MET A 33 -16.92 -14.68 -0.19
CA MET A 33 -17.88 -13.58 -0.18
C MET A 33 -17.38 -12.34 -0.93
N ASP A 34 -16.15 -11.89 -0.70
CA ASP A 34 -15.64 -10.62 -1.25
C ASP A 34 -14.31 -10.74 -2.02
N GLY A 35 -13.72 -11.94 -2.10
CA GLY A 35 -12.45 -12.21 -2.78
C GLY A 35 -11.23 -11.63 -2.08
N SER A 36 -11.39 -11.08 -0.87
CA SER A 36 -10.29 -10.46 -0.13
C SER A 36 -9.70 -11.42 0.92
N PRO A 37 -8.37 -11.53 1.00
CA PRO A 37 -7.74 -12.28 2.07
C PRO A 37 -8.05 -11.60 3.42
N PRO A 38 -8.51 -12.38 4.42
CA PRO A 38 -8.98 -11.85 5.70
C PRO A 38 -7.82 -11.33 6.56
N MET A 39 -6.63 -11.92 6.41
CA MET A 39 -5.40 -11.53 7.11
C MET A 39 -4.30 -11.14 6.12
N ILE A 40 -3.63 -10.03 6.45
CA ILE A 40 -2.27 -9.69 6.03
C ILE A 40 -1.53 -9.57 7.35
N SER A 41 -0.87 -10.62 7.83
CA SER A 41 -0.28 -10.58 9.17
C SER A 41 1.04 -11.31 9.23
N ASP A 42 1.98 -10.68 9.93
CA ASP A 42 3.09 -11.34 10.59
C ASP A 42 2.59 -12.09 11.84
N VAL A 43 3.45 -12.85 12.52
CA VAL A 43 3.16 -13.88 13.56
C VAL A 43 2.14 -13.48 14.65
N ASP A 44 1.97 -12.19 14.95
CA ASP A 44 1.10 -11.66 16.02
C ASP A 44 -0.29 -11.16 15.55
N GLY A 45 -0.67 -11.31 14.28
CA GLY A 45 -2.01 -10.93 13.80
C GLY A 45 -2.20 -9.43 13.51
N TYR A 46 -1.11 -8.66 13.46
CA TYR A 46 -1.11 -7.24 13.06
C TYR A 46 -0.37 -7.06 11.73
N VAL A 47 -0.76 -6.02 10.98
CA VAL A 47 0.01 -5.53 9.83
C VAL A 47 1.13 -4.63 10.37
N SER A 48 2.39 -5.05 10.23
CA SER A 48 3.54 -4.20 10.53
C SER A 48 3.84 -3.30 9.33
N ILE A 49 3.72 -1.98 9.52
CA ILE A 49 4.00 -0.99 8.48
C ILE A 49 5.26 -0.22 8.84
N LYS A 50 6.32 -0.45 8.07
CA LYS A 50 7.57 0.32 8.18
C LYS A 50 7.61 1.35 7.05
N PHE A 51 7.49 2.63 7.39
CA PHE A 51 7.66 3.72 6.43
C PHE A 51 9.12 3.88 6.02
N GLN A 52 9.33 4.38 4.80
CA GLN A 52 10.64 4.77 4.30
C GLN A 52 11.31 5.75 5.27
N LEU A 53 12.52 5.39 5.73
CA LEU A 53 13.34 6.18 6.64
C LEU A 53 14.47 6.84 5.88
N GLY A 54 14.28 8.10 5.51
CA GLY A 54 15.26 8.91 4.78
C GLY A 54 15.06 8.89 3.26
N PRO A 55 15.73 9.80 2.51
CA PRO A 55 15.51 9.96 1.08
C PRO A 55 16.03 8.76 0.28
N ILE A 56 15.25 8.27 -0.68
CA ILE A 56 15.56 7.05 -1.44
C ILE A 56 16.91 7.13 -2.16
N LYS A 57 17.33 8.30 -2.65
CA LYS A 57 18.63 8.45 -3.33
C LYS A 57 19.84 8.39 -2.39
N GLU A 58 19.62 8.55 -1.09
CA GLU A 58 20.68 8.56 -0.07
C GLU A 58 20.79 7.21 0.65
N VAL A 59 19.65 6.62 1.02
CA VAL A 59 19.60 5.41 1.87
C VAL A 59 19.05 4.17 1.17
N GLY A 60 18.70 4.29 -0.12
CA GLY A 60 17.98 3.25 -0.85
C GLY A 60 16.53 3.11 -0.36
N VAL A 61 15.84 2.04 -0.81
CA VAL A 61 14.48 1.75 -0.35
C VAL A 61 14.54 0.84 0.87
N ASN A 62 14.00 1.29 2.00
CA ASN A 62 14.08 0.60 3.29
C ASN A 62 12.73 0.52 4.03
N GLY A 63 11.65 0.99 3.41
CA GLY A 63 10.27 0.93 3.89
C GLY A 63 9.28 1.30 2.79
N THR A 64 8.00 1.36 3.14
CA THR A 64 6.89 1.67 2.23
C THR A 64 6.60 3.16 2.15
N THR A 65 5.85 3.56 1.13
CA THR A 65 5.36 4.93 0.96
C THR A 65 3.86 5.07 1.28
N ILE A 66 3.39 6.31 1.44
CA ILE A 66 1.97 6.60 1.68
C ILE A 66 1.12 6.12 0.49
N GLU A 67 1.63 6.31 -0.73
CA GLU A 67 1.00 5.92 -1.99
C GLU A 67 0.77 4.41 -2.06
N GLU A 68 1.71 3.60 -1.57
CA GLU A 68 1.59 2.14 -1.54
C GLU A 68 0.48 1.68 -0.58
N ILE A 69 0.42 2.25 0.61
CA ILE A 69 -0.63 1.96 1.59
C ILE A 69 -2.00 2.37 1.03
N LEU A 70 -2.11 3.54 0.42
CA LEU A 70 -3.35 4.00 -0.21
C LEU A 70 -3.79 3.05 -1.34
N LYS A 71 -2.87 2.51 -2.13
CA LYS A 71 -3.18 1.51 -3.17
C LYS A 71 -3.72 0.21 -2.58
N ILE A 72 -3.16 -0.29 -1.48
CA ILE A 72 -3.70 -1.47 -0.78
C ILE A 72 -5.12 -1.20 -0.27
N LEU A 73 -5.35 -0.05 0.37
CA LEU A 73 -6.67 0.33 0.87
C LEU A 73 -7.68 0.46 -0.28
N MET A 74 -7.30 1.08 -1.39
CA MET A 74 -8.12 1.19 -2.59
C MET A 74 -8.45 -0.18 -3.19
N TRP A 75 -7.48 -1.08 -3.25
CA TRP A 75 -7.68 -2.45 -3.73
C TRP A 75 -8.70 -3.19 -2.87
N ARG A 76 -8.56 -3.14 -1.54
CA ARG A 76 -9.51 -3.77 -0.60
C ARG A 76 -10.91 -3.17 -0.71
N LEU A 77 -11.04 -1.85 -0.77
CA LEU A 77 -12.33 -1.19 -0.99
C LEU A 77 -12.95 -1.54 -2.34
N THR A 78 -12.13 -1.71 -3.39
CA THR A 78 -12.60 -2.13 -4.71
C THR A 78 -13.15 -3.55 -4.68
N ALA A 79 -12.54 -4.47 -3.92
CA ALA A 79 -13.06 -5.82 -3.70
C ALA A 79 -14.46 -5.76 -3.07
N PHE A 80 -14.63 -5.02 -1.96
CA PHE A 80 -15.94 -4.81 -1.33
C PHE A 80 -16.97 -4.19 -2.29
N GLN A 81 -16.55 -3.24 -3.12
CA GLN A 81 -17.43 -2.58 -4.07
C GLN A 81 -17.86 -3.50 -5.24
N LYS A 82 -17.01 -4.45 -5.63
CA LYS A 82 -17.33 -5.46 -6.64
C LYS A 82 -18.22 -6.58 -6.09
N GLY A 83 -18.04 -6.93 -4.82
CA GLY A 83 -18.75 -7.99 -4.13
C GLY A 83 -20.14 -7.60 -3.59
N PRO A 84 -20.69 -8.42 -2.67
CA PRO A 84 -22.04 -8.27 -2.12
C PRO A 84 -22.18 -7.05 -1.20
N PHE A 85 -21.07 -6.47 -0.75
CA PHE A 85 -21.03 -5.31 0.14
C PHE A 85 -20.95 -3.96 -0.61
N ARG A 86 -21.33 -3.95 -1.89
CA ARG A 86 -21.37 -2.74 -2.72
C ARG A 86 -22.22 -1.64 -2.09
N CYS A 87 -21.66 -0.45 -1.94
CA CYS A 87 -22.42 0.72 -1.47
C CYS A 87 -21.91 2.04 -2.07
N ARG A 88 -22.70 3.11 -1.92
CA ARG A 88 -22.32 4.45 -2.41
C ARG A 88 -21.08 4.97 -1.69
N SER A 89 -21.00 4.78 -0.37
CA SER A 89 -19.89 5.28 0.44
C SER A 89 -18.55 4.67 0.02
N ASN A 90 -18.53 3.38 -0.32
CA ASN A 90 -17.34 2.71 -0.84
C ASN A 90 -16.88 3.31 -2.17
N ALA A 91 -17.79 3.57 -3.11
CA ALA A 91 -17.46 4.23 -4.38
C ALA A 91 -16.85 5.62 -4.16
N VAL A 92 -17.45 6.43 -3.27
CA VAL A 92 -16.95 7.77 -2.93
C VAL A 92 -15.57 7.68 -2.30
N ALA A 93 -15.35 6.73 -1.37
CA ALA A 93 -14.05 6.51 -0.74
C ALA A 93 -12.97 6.14 -1.76
N ILE A 94 -13.27 5.24 -2.71
CA ILE A 94 -12.36 4.87 -3.80
C ILE A 94 -11.97 6.12 -4.62
N THR A 95 -12.95 6.94 -5.02
CA THR A 95 -12.68 8.18 -5.75
C THR A 95 -11.77 9.13 -4.96
N LYS A 96 -11.97 9.26 -3.65
CA LYS A 96 -11.12 10.11 -2.81
C LYS A 96 -9.71 9.58 -2.62
N ILE A 97 -9.54 8.26 -2.60
CA ILE A 97 -8.19 7.67 -2.59
C ILE A 97 -7.49 7.90 -3.95
N GLN A 98 -8.20 7.78 -5.06
CA GLN A 98 -7.65 8.10 -6.39
C GLN A 98 -7.22 9.56 -6.49
N GLU A 99 -8.03 10.49 -5.97
CA GLU A 99 -7.70 11.91 -5.90
C GLU A 99 -6.46 12.15 -5.02
N ALA A 100 -6.39 11.53 -3.85
CA ALA A 100 -5.20 11.62 -2.99
C ALA A 100 -3.93 11.12 -3.71
N LEU A 101 -4.01 10.00 -4.43
CA LEU A 101 -2.89 9.47 -5.22
C LEU A 101 -2.46 10.44 -6.33
N MET A 102 -3.41 11.09 -7.00
CA MET A 102 -3.13 12.11 -8.02
C MET A 102 -2.30 13.26 -7.45
N TRP A 103 -2.71 13.82 -6.30
CA TRP A 103 -2.00 14.93 -5.66
C TRP A 103 -0.59 14.53 -5.19
N LEU A 104 -0.42 13.28 -4.71
CA LEU A 104 0.90 12.76 -4.33
C LEU A 104 1.83 12.57 -5.55
N GLU A 105 1.27 12.14 -6.68
CA GLU A 105 2.01 12.03 -7.94
C GLU A 105 2.41 13.42 -8.48
N GLU A 106 1.51 14.40 -8.40
CA GLU A 106 1.82 15.79 -8.78
C GLU A 106 2.95 16.37 -7.93
N ARG A 107 2.89 16.21 -6.60
CA ARG A 107 4.00 16.59 -5.72
C ARG A 107 5.32 15.94 -6.13
N THR A 108 5.28 14.67 -6.52
CA THR A 108 6.47 13.95 -7.00
C THR A 108 6.99 14.56 -8.30
N LYS A 109 6.12 14.84 -9.27
CA LYS A 109 6.49 15.51 -10.53
C LYS A 109 7.10 16.89 -10.31
N ILE A 110 6.56 17.69 -9.38
CA ILE A 110 7.12 19.00 -9.06
C ILE A 110 8.53 18.84 -8.47
N ARG A 111 8.73 17.87 -7.58
CA ARG A 111 10.04 17.57 -7.00
C ARG A 111 11.04 17.07 -8.05
N GLU A 112 10.58 16.27 -9.01
CA GLU A 112 11.39 15.81 -10.13
C GLU A 112 11.78 16.97 -11.04
N PHE A 113 10.82 17.84 -11.39
CA PHE A 113 11.06 19.04 -12.19
C PHE A 113 12.09 19.97 -11.55
N GLN A 114 12.04 20.10 -10.22
CA GLN A 114 13.00 20.90 -9.46
C GLN A 114 14.30 20.15 -9.13
N ASN A 115 14.47 18.91 -9.60
CA ASN A 115 15.64 18.04 -9.34
C ASN A 115 15.91 17.76 -7.84
N VAL A 116 14.87 17.84 -7.00
CA VAL A 116 14.96 17.59 -5.55
C VAL A 116 14.28 16.29 -5.11
N GLU A 117 13.67 15.56 -6.04
CA GLU A 117 13.10 14.22 -5.77
C GLU A 117 14.15 13.31 -5.13
N GLY A 118 13.73 12.52 -4.14
CA GLY A 118 14.62 11.57 -3.48
C GLY A 118 15.70 12.20 -2.60
N THR A 119 15.59 13.50 -2.25
CA THR A 119 16.48 14.21 -1.32
C THR A 119 15.70 14.88 -0.18
N ASN A 120 16.40 15.36 0.86
CA ASN A 120 15.80 16.16 1.94
C ASN A 120 15.52 17.63 1.57
N GLN A 121 15.73 18.03 0.32
CA GLN A 121 15.46 19.41 -0.11
C GLN A 121 13.94 19.65 -0.27
N ALA A 122 13.49 20.81 0.20
CA ALA A 122 12.13 21.28 -0.02
C ALA A 122 11.92 21.63 -1.50
N HIS A 123 10.69 21.45 -1.98
CA HIS A 123 10.26 21.96 -3.27
C HIS A 123 9.42 23.21 -3.05
N THR A 124 9.43 24.11 -4.02
CA THR A 124 8.54 25.28 -4.02
C THR A 124 7.24 24.92 -4.73
N GLU A 125 6.11 25.40 -4.24
CA GLU A 125 4.85 25.29 -4.97
C GLU A 125 4.93 26.14 -6.25
N ILE A 126 4.36 25.62 -7.33
CA ILE A 126 4.29 26.31 -8.62
C ILE A 126 2.85 26.79 -8.75
N GLU A 127 2.65 28.11 -8.73
CA GLU A 127 1.34 28.76 -8.96
C GLU A 127 0.91 28.69 -10.43
#